data_AF-A0A1W0E4V2-F1
#
_entry.id   AF-A0A1W0E4V2-F1
#
_cell.length_a   1.000
_cell.length_b   1.000
_cell.length_c   1.000
_cell.angle_alpha   90.00
_cell.angle_beta   90.00
_cell.angle_gamma   90.00
#
_symmetry.space_group_name_H-M   'P 1'
#
loop_
_entity.id
_entity.type
_entity.pdbx_description
1 polymer ?
#
loop_
_entity_poly.entity_id
_entity_poly.type
_entity_poly.pdbx_seq_one_letter_code
_entity_poly.pdbx_strand_id
1 'polypeptide(L)'
;MFAIFFTFLAVILSQTHDILVKIDYLHKNTQFKTYYELFGLKENASKQEIKHAYRNATRGKNPHKSLSTEEYKKLCMVGYGVLMHNKKDYDYVLKHGKMMFLNKKENFRTSKVAMVLFTVFLVVMVDMSIFIKRYFAYSALPNTKRRKAPQMYLYGIFEKIFKRN
;
A
#
# COMPACT_ATOMS: atom_id res chain seq x y z
N MET A 1 2.86 -0.38 -20.34
CA MET A 1 2.38 -1.55 -19.57
C MET A 1 3.20 -1.77 -18.30
N PHE A 2 4.54 -1.84 -18.36
CA PHE A 2 5.40 -2.02 -17.17
C PHE A 2 5.33 -0.89 -16.14
N ALA A 3 5.37 0.37 -16.59
CA ALA A 3 5.23 1.52 -15.71
C ALA A 3 3.90 1.51 -14.94
N ILE A 4 2.81 1.05 -15.58
CA ILE A 4 1.47 1.02 -15.00
C ILE A 4 1.35 -0.06 -13.91
N PHE A 5 2.01 -1.22 -14.10
CA PHE A 5 2.02 -2.27 -13.09
C PHE A 5 2.82 -1.86 -11.85
N PHE A 6 3.99 -1.24 -12.04
CA PHE A 6 4.80 -0.74 -10.93
C PHE A 6 4.14 0.43 -10.19
N THR A 7 3.48 1.34 -10.89
CA THR A 7 2.72 2.42 -10.23
C THR A 7 1.53 1.86 -9.45
N PHE A 8 0.80 0.89 -10.00
CA PHE A 8 -0.32 0.25 -9.32
C PHE A 8 0.13 -0.49 -8.05
N LEU A 9 1.22 -1.26 -8.12
CA LEU A 9 1.77 -1.95 -6.95
C LEU A 9 2.25 -0.97 -5.87
N ALA A 10 2.92 0.12 -6.27
CA ALA A 10 3.39 1.16 -5.37
C ALA A 10 2.24 1.95 -4.71
N VAL A 11 1.15 2.19 -5.43
CA VAL A 11 -0.05 2.87 -4.88
C VAL A 11 -0.75 1.99 -3.84
N ILE A 12 -0.89 0.69 -4.09
CA ILE A 12 -1.53 -0.23 -3.13
C ILE A 12 -0.70 -0.37 -1.85
N LEU A 13 0.64 -0.48 -1.97
CA LEU A 13 1.52 -0.61 -0.81
C LEU A 13 1.65 0.69 0.01
N SER A 14 1.56 1.86 -0.63
CA SER A 14 1.73 3.14 0.05
C SER A 14 0.53 3.54 0.92
N GLN A 15 -0.70 3.24 0.49
CA GLN A 15 -1.90 3.69 1.21
C GLN A 15 -2.09 3.01 2.57
N THR A 16 -1.79 1.71 2.67
CA THR A 16 -1.90 0.99 3.96
C THR A 16 -0.78 1.36 4.93
N HIS A 17 0.40 1.73 4.42
CA HIS A 17 1.53 2.05 5.29
C HIS A 17 1.33 3.40 6.02
N ASP A 18 0.71 4.38 5.34
CA ASP A 18 0.53 5.74 5.85
C ASP A 18 -0.36 5.81 7.10
N ILE A 19 -1.47 5.05 7.14
CA ILE A 19 -2.38 5.03 8.30
C ILE A 19 -1.71 4.39 9.52
N LEU A 20 -0.92 3.34 9.31
CA LEU A 20 -0.21 2.66 10.40
C LEU A 20 0.89 3.52 10.99
N VAL A 21 1.63 4.27 10.16
CA VAL A 21 2.64 5.23 10.62
C VAL A 21 1.98 6.33 11.45
N LYS A 22 0.79 6.80 11.05
CA LYS A 22 0.03 7.79 11.83
C LYS A 22 -0.41 7.20 13.17
N ILE A 23 -0.93 5.98 13.21
CA ILE A 23 -1.28 5.29 14.46
C ILE A 23 -0.07 5.11 15.37
N ASP A 24 1.07 4.66 14.85
CA ASP A 24 2.33 4.55 15.62
C ASP A 24 2.80 5.92 16.16
N TYR A 25 2.64 6.98 15.36
CA TYR A 25 2.90 8.35 15.80
C TYR A 25 2.00 8.76 16.97
N LEU A 26 0.72 8.35 17.00
CA LEU A 26 -0.15 8.61 18.16
C LEU A 26 0.37 7.92 19.42
N HIS A 27 0.74 6.64 19.34
CA HIS A 27 1.15 5.84 20.50
C HIS A 27 2.52 6.20 21.05
N LYS A 28 3.44 6.66 20.20
CA LYS A 28 4.74 7.17 20.64
C LYS A 28 4.64 8.48 21.40
N ASN A 29 3.67 9.32 21.05
CA ASN A 29 3.54 10.67 21.60
C ASN A 29 2.49 10.78 22.71
N THR A 30 1.55 9.84 22.81
CA THR A 30 0.44 9.88 23.77
C THR A 30 0.06 8.50 24.29
N GLN A 31 -0.70 8.48 25.39
CA GLN A 31 -1.26 7.24 25.96
C GLN A 31 -2.59 6.82 25.32
N PHE A 32 -3.09 7.57 24.32
CA PHE A 32 -4.36 7.25 23.68
C PHE A 32 -4.21 6.07 22.75
N LYS A 33 -5.22 5.20 22.73
CA LYS A 33 -5.26 4.04 21.83
C LYS A 33 -5.72 4.45 20.44
N THR A 34 -6.58 5.46 20.33
CA THR A 34 -7.18 5.89 19.06
C THR A 34 -7.24 7.40 18.92
N TYR A 35 -7.36 7.88 17.69
CA TYR A 35 -7.62 9.29 17.41
C TYR A 35 -9.02 9.73 17.83
N TYR A 36 -9.96 8.79 17.98
CA TYR A 36 -11.26 9.07 18.59
C TYR A 36 -11.09 9.46 20.06
N GLU A 37 -10.27 8.72 20.82
CA GLU A 37 -9.95 9.05 22.21
C GLU A 37 -9.21 10.39 22.33
N LEU A 38 -8.26 10.68 21.43
CA LEU A 38 -7.55 11.97 21.39
C LEU A 38 -8.51 13.16 21.34
N PHE A 39 -9.61 13.04 20.58
CA PHE A 39 -10.61 14.10 20.46
C PHE A 39 -11.81 13.96 21.40
N GLY A 40 -11.85 12.90 22.23
CA GLY A 40 -13.00 12.62 23.09
C GLY A 40 -14.28 12.29 22.30
N LEU A 41 -14.14 11.67 21.13
CA LEU A 41 -15.23 11.34 20.21
C LEU A 41 -15.58 9.85 20.26
N LYS A 42 -16.81 9.53 19.84
CA LYS A 42 -17.24 8.15 19.55
C LYS A 42 -16.85 7.77 18.11
N GLU A 43 -16.67 6.48 17.84
CA GLU A 43 -16.32 5.99 16.49
C GLU A 43 -17.35 6.37 15.40
N ASN A 44 -18.62 6.51 15.80
CA ASN A 44 -19.70 6.95 14.93
C ASN A 44 -19.81 8.47 14.74
N ALA A 45 -18.85 9.26 15.25
CA ALA A 45 -18.87 10.72 15.12
C ALA A 45 -18.98 11.18 13.65
N SER A 46 -19.81 12.19 13.45
CA SER A 46 -20.01 12.88 12.19
C SER A 46 -18.81 13.79 11.86
N LYS A 47 -18.68 14.15 10.58
CA LYS A 47 -17.63 15.07 10.13
C LYS A 47 -17.71 16.45 10.81
N GLN A 48 -18.91 16.89 11.16
CA GLN A 48 -19.11 18.18 11.84
C GLN A 48 -18.58 18.12 13.28
N GLU A 49 -18.87 17.04 14.01
CA GLU A 49 -18.34 16.80 15.36
C GLU A 49 -16.81 16.71 15.36
N ILE A 50 -16.24 15.97 14.41
CA ILE A 50 -14.78 15.85 14.24
C ILE A 50 -14.14 17.24 14.02
N LYS A 51 -14.73 18.06 13.15
CA LYS A 51 -14.25 19.43 12.87
C LYS A 51 -14.36 20.33 14.09
N HIS A 52 -15.44 20.21 14.86
CA HIS A 52 -15.61 20.99 16.07
C HIS A 52 -14.58 20.59 17.13
N ALA A 53 -14.40 19.29 17.38
CA ALA A 53 -13.45 18.78 18.34
C ALA A 53 -12.00 19.18 18.01
N TYR A 54 -11.60 19.10 16.73
CA TYR A 54 -10.30 19.57 16.28
C TYR A 54 -10.08 21.07 16.56
N ARG A 55 -11.08 21.91 16.28
CA ARG A 55 -11.00 23.35 16.57
C ARG A 55 -10.85 23.62 18.06
N ASN A 56 -11.57 22.88 18.89
CA ASN A 56 -11.48 23.02 20.35
C ASN A 56 -10.10 22.56 20.85
N ALA A 57 -9.61 21.43 20.38
CA ALA A 57 -8.31 20.88 20.76
C ALA A 57 -7.14 21.81 20.37
N THR A 58 -7.19 22.45 19.21
CA THR A 58 -6.12 23.34 18.73
C THR A 58 -6.15 24.76 19.30
N ARG A 59 -7.32 25.23 19.74
CA ARG A 59 -7.49 26.54 20.40
C ARG A 59 -7.30 26.47 21.91
N GLY A 60 -7.55 25.30 22.50
CA GLY A 60 -7.38 25.07 23.93
C GLY A 60 -5.92 25.06 24.38
N LYS A 61 -5.73 25.11 25.69
CA LYS A 61 -4.42 24.85 26.31
C LYS A 61 -4.07 23.38 26.11
N ASN A 62 -2.83 23.09 25.72
CA ASN A 62 -2.36 21.72 25.57
C ASN A 62 -2.56 20.95 26.89
N PRO A 63 -3.42 19.92 26.93
CA PRO A 63 -3.64 19.14 28.13
C PRO A 63 -2.49 18.15 28.42
N HIS A 64 -1.61 17.91 27.45
CA HIS A 64 -0.50 16.97 27.54
C HIS A 64 0.82 17.67 27.85
N LYS A 65 1.24 17.59 29.11
CA LYS A 65 2.51 18.16 29.59
C LYS A 65 3.76 17.52 28.95
N SER A 66 3.63 16.31 28.40
CA SER A 66 4.72 15.59 27.72
C SER A 66 5.02 16.11 26.31
N LEU A 67 4.09 16.87 25.72
CA LEU A 67 4.25 17.43 24.38
C LEU A 67 4.32 18.95 24.48
N SER A 68 5.12 19.57 23.63
CA SER A 68 5.01 21.00 23.39
C SER A 68 3.64 21.34 22.77
N THR A 69 3.21 22.59 22.90
CA THR A 69 1.97 23.08 22.27
C THR A 69 1.98 22.87 20.75
N GLU A 70 3.14 22.99 20.10
CA GLU A 70 3.28 22.78 18.66
C GLU A 70 3.16 21.30 18.27
N GLU A 71 3.83 20.41 19.01
CA GLU A 71 3.73 18.96 18.78
C GLU A 71 2.31 18.46 18.99
N TYR A 72 1.63 18.96 20.02
CA TYR A 72 0.24 18.62 20.26
C TYR A 72 -0.68 19.10 19.12
N LYS A 73 -0.48 20.33 18.63
CA LYS A 73 -1.22 20.84 17.46
C LYS A 73 -0.95 20.01 16.21
N LYS A 74 0.29 19.59 15.98
CA LYS A 74 0.66 18.71 14.87
C LYS A 74 -0.01 17.34 15.00
N LEU A 75 -0.03 16.76 16.19
CA LEU A 75 -0.74 15.51 16.46
C LEU A 75 -2.25 15.64 16.20
N CYS A 76 -2.86 16.73 16.65
CA CYS A 76 -4.26 17.04 16.37
C CYS A 76 -4.50 17.17 14.85
N MET A 77 -3.59 17.83 14.12
CA MET A 77 -3.72 17.98 12.67
C MET A 77 -3.67 16.62 11.96
N VAL A 78 -2.75 15.74 12.36
CA VAL A 78 -2.65 14.37 11.83
C VAL A 78 -3.92 13.59 12.13
N GLY A 79 -4.38 13.57 13.37
CA GLY A 79 -5.60 12.87 13.77
C GLY A 79 -6.84 13.38 13.04
N TYR A 80 -6.97 14.71 12.89
CA TYR A 80 -8.05 15.31 12.12
C TYR A 80 -8.02 14.88 10.65
N GLY A 81 -6.84 14.87 10.03
CA GLY A 81 -6.66 14.39 8.65
C GLY A 81 -7.10 12.93 8.49
N VAL A 82 -6.70 12.06 9.41
CA VAL A 82 -7.11 10.64 9.42
C VAL A 82 -8.63 10.52 9.51
N LEU A 83 -9.26 11.18 10.48
CA LEU A 83 -10.71 11.07 10.70
C LEU A 83 -11.56 11.75 9.62
N MET A 84 -11.02 12.73 8.89
CA MET A 84 -11.77 13.43 7.82
C MET A 84 -11.65 12.78 6.46
N HIS A 85 -10.45 12.30 6.11
CA HIS A 85 -10.13 11.83 4.76
C HIS A 85 -9.99 10.31 4.67
N ASN A 86 -9.47 9.68 5.72
CA ASN A 86 -9.16 8.25 5.74
C ASN A 86 -9.99 7.47 6.77
N LYS A 87 -11.15 8.00 7.19
CA LYS A 87 -11.98 7.41 8.25
C LYS A 87 -12.28 5.93 8.01
N LYS A 88 -12.70 5.58 6.78
CA LYS A 88 -13.06 4.20 6.41
C LYS A 88 -11.90 3.24 6.59
N ASP A 89 -10.72 3.62 6.10
CA ASP A 89 -9.51 2.79 6.18
C ASP A 89 -9.01 2.71 7.63
N TYR A 90 -9.11 3.81 8.37
CA TYR A 90 -8.80 3.87 9.80
C TYR A 90 -9.71 2.95 10.61
N ASP A 91 -11.03 3.03 10.41
CA ASP A 91 -12.02 2.18 11.08
C ASP A 91 -11.84 0.71 10.67
N TYR A 92 -11.49 0.45 9.40
CA TYR A 92 -11.15 -0.89 8.94
C TYR A 92 -9.95 -1.44 9.69
N VAL A 93 -8.90 -0.63 9.86
CA VAL A 93 -7.70 -0.97 10.65
C VAL A 93 -8.05 -1.15 12.12
N LEU A 94 -8.93 -0.35 12.73
CA LEU A 94 -9.32 -0.55 14.13
C LEU A 94 -10.13 -1.84 14.33
N LYS A 95 -11.09 -2.12 13.44
CA LYS A 95 -12.01 -3.26 13.54
C LYS A 95 -11.32 -4.60 13.28
N HIS A 96 -10.41 -4.64 12.31
CA HIS A 96 -9.69 -5.87 11.92
C HIS A 96 -8.28 -5.94 12.50
N GLY A 97 -7.74 -4.82 12.98
CA GLY A 97 -6.37 -4.68 13.47
C GLY A 97 -6.20 -4.95 14.96
N LYS A 98 -7.05 -5.78 15.57
CA LYS A 98 -6.77 -6.42 16.88
C LYS A 98 -5.37 -7.08 16.96
N MET A 99 -4.61 -7.16 15.87
CA MET A 99 -3.27 -7.71 15.75
C MET A 99 -2.12 -6.73 15.46
N MET A 100 -2.31 -5.39 15.47
CA MET A 100 -1.19 -4.47 15.11
C MET A 100 -0.35 -3.97 16.28
N PHE A 101 -0.71 -4.32 17.50
CA PHE A 101 0.11 -4.12 18.70
C PHE A 101 0.80 -5.41 19.11
N LEU A 102 1.60 -6.00 18.24
CA LEU A 102 2.64 -6.93 18.66
C LEU A 102 3.69 -6.94 17.57
N ASN A 103 4.89 -6.55 17.97
CA ASN A 103 6.17 -6.81 17.36
C ASN A 103 6.28 -8.28 16.86
N LYS A 104 5.62 -8.62 15.75
CA LYS A 104 5.61 -9.96 15.16
C LYS A 104 5.66 -9.87 13.64
N LYS A 105 6.62 -10.66 13.15
CA LYS A 105 6.95 -11.20 11.82
C LYS A 105 5.80 -11.56 10.86
N GLU A 106 4.57 -11.08 11.07
CA GLU A 106 3.35 -11.48 10.37
C GLU A 106 2.92 -10.47 9.29
N ASN A 107 3.43 -9.22 9.32
CA ASN A 107 3.36 -8.29 8.18
C ASN A 107 4.10 -8.81 6.92
N PHE A 108 4.80 -9.94 7.04
CA PHE A 108 5.41 -10.66 5.93
C PHE A 108 4.40 -11.48 5.10
N ARG A 109 3.12 -11.60 5.50
CA ARG A 109 2.16 -12.36 4.68
C ARG A 109 1.80 -11.64 3.37
N THR A 110 1.58 -10.33 3.42
CA THR A 110 1.48 -9.49 2.22
C THR A 110 2.81 -9.46 1.46
N SER A 111 3.95 -9.50 2.17
CA SER A 111 5.26 -9.61 1.52
C SER A 111 5.46 -10.93 0.76
N LYS A 112 4.90 -12.05 1.24
CA LYS A 112 4.98 -13.35 0.54
C LYS A 112 4.18 -13.35 -0.76
N VAL A 113 2.94 -12.85 -0.75
CA VAL A 113 2.14 -12.74 -1.98
C VAL A 113 2.81 -11.78 -2.98
N ALA A 114 3.32 -10.64 -2.49
CA ALA A 114 4.08 -9.71 -3.31
C ALA A 114 5.35 -10.35 -3.88
N MET A 115 6.06 -11.16 -3.10
CA MET A 115 7.25 -11.90 -3.55
C MET A 115 6.91 -12.92 -4.63
N VAL A 116 5.82 -13.68 -4.47
CA VAL A 116 5.36 -14.63 -5.51
C VAL A 116 4.99 -13.90 -6.80
N LEU A 117 4.22 -12.81 -6.71
CA LEU A 117 3.87 -12.00 -7.87
C LEU A 117 5.10 -11.39 -8.55
N PHE A 118 6.07 -10.93 -7.76
CA PHE A 118 7.35 -10.42 -8.28
C PHE A 118 8.17 -11.50 -8.98
N THR A 119 8.21 -12.72 -8.43
CA THR A 119 8.86 -13.86 -9.08
C THR A 119 8.20 -14.21 -10.40
N VAL A 120 6.86 -14.31 -10.46
CA VAL A 120 6.12 -14.56 -11.71
C VAL A 120 6.41 -13.46 -12.73
N PHE A 121 6.42 -12.20 -12.28
CA PHE A 121 6.76 -11.06 -13.12
C PHE A 121 8.18 -11.15 -13.70
N LEU A 122 9.18 -11.50 -12.88
CA LEU A 122 10.56 -11.69 -13.33
C LEU A 122 10.68 -12.79 -14.39
N VAL A 123 9.98 -13.91 -14.21
CA VAL A 123 9.97 -15.01 -15.20
C VAL A 123 9.43 -14.51 -16.55
N VAL A 124 8.35 -13.74 -16.54
CA VAL A 124 7.81 -13.11 -17.76
C VAL A 124 8.81 -12.13 -18.38
N MET A 125 9.53 -11.34 -17.57
CA MET A 125 10.54 -10.39 -18.06
C MET A 125 11.73 -11.07 -18.72
N VAL A 126 12.21 -12.17 -18.14
CA VAL A 126 13.29 -12.96 -18.73
C VAL A 126 12.85 -13.55 -20.07
N ASP A 127 11.66 -14.16 -20.13
CA ASP A 127 11.14 -14.73 -21.37
C ASP A 127 10.95 -13.66 -22.46
N MET A 128 10.39 -12.51 -22.10
CA MET A 128 10.23 -11.38 -23.02
C MET A 128 11.58 -10.84 -23.50
N SER A 129 12.59 -10.75 -22.64
CA SER A 129 13.94 -10.29 -23.02
C SER A 129 14.61 -11.25 -24.00
N ILE A 130 14.46 -12.57 -23.78
CA ILE A 130 14.95 -13.61 -24.70
C ILE A 130 14.22 -13.52 -26.04
N PHE A 131 12.90 -13.36 -26.01
CA PHE A 131 12.08 -13.18 -27.20
C PHE A 131 12.54 -11.96 -28.01
N ILE A 132 12.73 -10.80 -27.36
CA ILE A 132 13.20 -9.58 -28.02
C ILE A 132 14.56 -9.79 -28.69
N LYS A 133 15.54 -10.38 -27.98
CA LYS A 133 16.86 -10.70 -28.56
C LYS A 133 16.75 -11.57 -29.81
N ARG A 134 15.91 -12.61 -29.76
CA ARG A 134 15.68 -13.52 -30.89
C ARG A 134 14.94 -12.84 -32.02
N TYR A 135 13.99 -11.97 -31.70
CA TYR A 135 13.23 -11.20 -32.67
C TYR A 135 14.12 -10.24 -33.43
N PHE A 136 15.02 -9.52 -32.74
CA PHE A 136 16.01 -8.67 -33.40
C PHE A 136 16.94 -9.48 -34.32
N ALA A 137 17.46 -10.62 -33.86
CA ALA A 137 18.28 -11.51 -34.70
C ALA A 137 17.51 -12.01 -35.93
N TYR A 138 16.23 -12.35 -35.78
CA TYR A 138 15.36 -12.75 -36.89
C TYR A 138 15.10 -11.60 -37.86
N SER A 139 14.86 -10.39 -37.37
CA SER A 139 14.64 -9.20 -38.21
C SER A 139 15.89 -8.79 -39.00
N ALA A 140 17.08 -9.10 -38.49
CA ALA A 140 18.34 -8.86 -39.19
C ALA A 140 18.60 -9.86 -40.34
N LEU A 141 17.88 -10.98 -40.40
CA LEU A 141 18.00 -11.93 -41.51
C LEU A 141 17.31 -11.41 -42.78
N PRO A 142 17.88 -11.65 -43.97
CA PRO A 142 17.22 -11.36 -45.24
C PRO A 142 15.96 -12.20 -45.40
N ASN A 143 14.94 -11.65 -46.08
CA ASN A 143 13.61 -12.25 -46.20
C ASN A 143 13.62 -13.71 -46.71
N THR A 144 14.58 -14.07 -47.55
CA THR A 144 14.74 -15.43 -48.11
C THR A 144 15.16 -16.49 -47.10
N LYS A 145 15.74 -16.10 -45.95
CA LYS A 145 16.20 -17.02 -44.88
C LYS A 145 15.25 -17.08 -43.68
N ARG A 146 14.15 -16.32 -43.69
CA ARG A 146 13.17 -16.25 -42.61
C ARG A 146 12.21 -17.45 -42.69
N ARG A 147 12.39 -18.46 -41.82
CA ARG A 147 11.54 -19.67 -41.82
C ARG A 147 10.36 -19.61 -40.86
N LYS A 148 10.59 -19.26 -39.59
CA LYS A 148 9.54 -19.16 -38.57
C LYS A 148 9.89 -18.05 -37.60
N ALA A 149 8.90 -17.20 -37.29
CA ALA A 149 9.08 -16.16 -36.30
C ALA A 149 9.38 -16.78 -34.93
N PRO A 150 10.32 -16.21 -34.15
CA PRO A 150 10.51 -16.63 -32.77
C PRO A 150 9.21 -16.43 -32.00
N GLN A 151 8.97 -17.26 -30.99
CA GLN A 151 7.83 -17.18 -30.09
C GLN A 151 8.33 -17.15 -28.65
N MET A 152 7.55 -16.55 -27.75
CA MET A 152 7.81 -16.59 -26.30
C MET A 152 7.71 -18.02 -25.80
N TYR A 153 8.61 -18.42 -24.90
CA TYR A 153 8.58 -19.79 -24.36
C TYR A 153 7.34 -20.04 -23.53
N LEU A 154 6.89 -19.06 -22.75
CA LEU A 154 5.68 -19.17 -21.95
C LEU A 154 4.46 -19.41 -22.84
N TYR A 155 4.37 -18.74 -23.99
CA TYR A 155 3.29 -18.95 -24.95
C TYR A 155 3.24 -20.41 -25.45
N GLY A 156 4.39 -21.01 -25.78
CA GLY A 156 4.45 -22.41 -26.21
C GLY A 156 4.09 -23.41 -25.12
N ILE A 157 4.33 -23.08 -23.85
CA ILE A 157 3.90 -23.89 -22.70
C ILE A 157 2.37 -23.77 -22.51
N PHE A 158 1.83 -22.55 -22.54
CA PHE A 158 0.39 -22.31 -22.44
C PHE A 158 -0.39 -23.00 -23.57
N GLU A 159 0.09 -22.90 -24.81
CA GLU A 159 -0.54 -23.55 -25.96
C GLU A 159 -0.60 -25.07 -25.79
N LYS A 160 0.45 -25.71 -25.26
CA LYS A 160 0.49 -27.16 -25.00
C LYS A 160 -0.42 -27.59 -23.86
N ILE A 161 -0.59 -26.75 -22.84
CA ILE A 161 -1.47 -27.07 -21.69
C ILE A 161 -2.93 -26.96 -22.11
N PHE A 162 -3.30 -25.92 -22.87
CA PHE A 162 -4.70 -25.65 -23.22
C PHE A 162 -5.19 -26.36 -24.49
N LYS A 163 -4.32 -26.81 -25.40
CA LYS A 163 -4.72 -27.67 -26.54
C LYS A 163 -4.88 -29.15 -26.20
N ARG A 164 -4.51 -29.57 -24.99
CA ARG A 164 -4.58 -30.98 -24.54
C ARG A 164 -5.86 -31.32 -23.78
N ASN A 165 -6.73 -30.34 -23.57
CA ASN A 165 -8.12 -30.49 -23.12
C ASN A 165 -9.06 -30.17 -24.27
#